data_AF-A0A412QY13-F1
#
_entry.id   AF-A0A412QY13-F1
#
_cell.length_a   1.000
_cell.length_b   1.000
_cell.length_c   1.000
_cell.angle_alpha   90.00
_cell.angle_beta   90.00
_cell.angle_gamma   90.00
#
_symmetry.space_group_name_H-M   'P 1'
#
loop_
_entity.id
_entity.type
_entity.pdbx_description
1 polymer ?
#
loop_
_entity_poly.entity_id
_entity_poly.type
_entity_poly.pdbx_seq_one_letter_code
_entity_poly.pdbx_strand_id
1 'polypeptide(L)'
;MTVKELIMIVTFEDLLPILKESESDHLDNIYAFREAYDILRNMEPNTDYQGEVIISCNTKVNHQIINICHLDDDVWENELAKEINFKGDSKPDMREVAMRCLWELTFYGFSPSQRISTFDKMFNGCKPVLRYEIALDKLEESIWKHQTPRRLRQKDENGRRLIICNSSRKFGFDRKMNRSKRKREYRQDKREKYLKIMSARERLISILSAPGSSFSYRDVEFIFNIKYGCRYCYNSVTNENGSRLNYIFESMKKYQQLDLSRYDSAIVFISMPSEYPVDETEMDSFKSNVQQLLGYKNILWGNIKTTDDSKEIEVMLMLNKT
;
A
#
# COMPACT_ATOMS: atom_id res chain seq x y z
N MET A 1 -15.67 -26.09 0.49
CA MET A 1 -15.47 -24.99 1.44
C MET A 1 -15.16 -23.73 0.65
N THR A 2 -15.63 -22.58 1.09
CA THR A 2 -15.36 -21.30 0.42
C THR A 2 -14.09 -20.64 0.97
N VAL A 3 -13.61 -19.60 0.28
CA VAL A 3 -12.52 -18.75 0.78
C VAL A 3 -12.92 -18.08 2.10
N LYS A 4 -14.17 -17.59 2.21
CA LYS A 4 -14.70 -17.04 3.46
C LYS A 4 -14.62 -18.03 4.62
N GLU A 5 -15.05 -19.27 4.41
CA GLU A 5 -15.00 -20.31 5.44
C GLU A 5 -13.56 -20.59 5.89
N LEU A 6 -12.61 -20.64 4.96
CA LEU A 6 -11.20 -20.84 5.28
C LEU A 6 -10.65 -19.73 6.20
N ILE A 7 -10.91 -18.46 5.86
CA ILE A 7 -10.46 -17.29 6.64
C ILE A 7 -11.09 -17.29 8.05
N MET A 8 -12.32 -17.80 8.19
CA MET A 8 -13.01 -17.88 9.48
C MET A 8 -12.49 -19.01 10.39
N ILE A 9 -11.89 -20.06 9.84
CA ILE A 9 -11.35 -21.21 10.58
C ILE A 9 -9.95 -20.93 11.16
N VAL A 10 -9.12 -20.18 10.44
CA VAL A 10 -7.73 -19.90 10.82
C VAL A 10 -7.62 -18.53 11.46
N THR A 11 -6.90 -18.38 12.57
CA THR A 11 -6.69 -17.06 13.21
C THR A 11 -5.51 -16.33 12.58
N PHE A 12 -5.46 -15.00 12.68
CA PHE A 12 -4.31 -14.24 12.18
C PHE A 12 -3.00 -14.64 12.87
N GLU A 13 -3.05 -14.98 14.16
CA GLU A 13 -1.89 -15.45 14.93
C GLU A 13 -1.32 -16.77 14.36
N ASP A 14 -2.17 -17.65 13.85
CA ASP A 14 -1.73 -18.89 13.18
C ASP A 14 -0.98 -18.62 11.87
N LEU A 15 -1.25 -17.48 11.22
CA LEU A 15 -0.62 -17.09 9.96
C LEU A 15 0.73 -16.38 10.17
N LEU A 16 0.95 -15.75 11.33
CA LEU A 16 2.13 -14.92 11.57
C LEU A 16 3.48 -15.60 11.32
N PRO A 17 3.73 -16.85 11.76
CA PRO A 17 5.03 -17.48 11.53
C PRO A 17 5.34 -17.62 10.04
N ILE A 18 4.32 -18.04 9.27
CA ILE A 18 4.40 -18.23 7.83
C ILE A 18 4.61 -16.87 7.13
N LEU A 19 3.82 -15.86 7.53
CA LEU A 19 3.89 -14.53 6.94
C LEU A 19 5.24 -13.85 7.19
N LYS A 20 5.85 -14.05 8.37
CA LYS A 20 7.20 -13.52 8.66
C LYS A 20 8.30 -14.21 7.86
N GLU A 21 8.11 -15.48 7.51
CA GLU A 21 9.03 -16.21 6.65
C GLU A 21 8.91 -15.73 5.20
N SER A 22 7.68 -15.55 4.69
CA SER A 22 7.43 -15.10 3.33
C SER A 22 7.77 -13.62 3.10
N GLU A 23 7.48 -12.74 4.07
CA GLU A 23 7.69 -11.29 4.00
C GLU A 23 8.90 -10.82 4.83
N SER A 24 9.97 -11.61 4.84
CA SER A 24 11.16 -11.35 5.68
C SER A 24 11.83 -9.98 5.44
N ASP A 25 11.70 -9.41 4.24
CA ASP A 25 12.21 -8.07 3.90
C ASP A 25 11.26 -6.92 4.27
N HIS A 26 10.00 -7.23 4.64
CA HIS A 26 8.90 -6.27 4.83
C HIS A 26 8.16 -6.47 6.17
N LEU A 27 8.91 -6.86 7.21
CA LEU A 27 8.38 -7.07 8.57
C LEU A 27 7.80 -5.80 9.21
N ASP A 28 8.10 -4.62 8.64
CA ASP A 28 7.52 -3.33 9.01
C ASP A 28 6.10 -3.11 8.45
N ASN A 29 5.56 -4.05 7.66
CA ASN A 29 4.24 -3.95 7.03
C ASN A 29 3.29 -5.11 7.37
N ILE A 30 3.65 -5.98 8.33
CA ILE A 30 2.80 -7.13 8.73
C ILE A 30 1.41 -6.68 9.20
N TYR A 31 1.32 -5.50 9.82
CA TYR A 31 0.05 -4.92 10.27
C TYR A 31 -0.96 -4.72 9.12
N ALA A 32 -0.51 -4.48 7.89
CA ALA A 32 -1.41 -4.27 6.76
C ALA A 32 -2.13 -5.58 6.37
N PHE A 33 -1.46 -6.72 6.52
CA PHE A 33 -2.09 -8.04 6.38
C PHE A 33 -3.12 -8.30 7.48
N ARG A 34 -2.88 -7.83 8.71
CA ARG A 34 -3.87 -7.91 9.79
C ARG A 34 -5.13 -7.14 9.43
N GLU A 35 -4.96 -5.89 8.98
CA GLU A 35 -6.07 -5.04 8.56
C GLU A 35 -6.88 -5.70 7.45
N ALA A 36 -6.21 -6.19 6.39
CA ALA A 36 -6.88 -6.89 5.31
C ALA A 36 -7.63 -8.15 5.81
N TYR A 37 -6.99 -8.95 6.66
CA TYR A 37 -7.59 -10.15 7.24
C TYR A 37 -8.86 -9.82 8.05
N ASP A 38 -8.81 -8.80 8.90
CA ASP A 38 -9.96 -8.38 9.72
C ASP A 38 -11.09 -7.80 8.84
N ILE A 39 -10.77 -7.05 7.77
CA ILE A 39 -11.75 -6.58 6.78
C ILE A 39 -12.43 -7.77 6.10
N LEU A 40 -11.66 -8.74 5.60
CA LEU A 40 -12.18 -9.93 4.92
C LEU A 40 -13.07 -10.78 5.86
N ARG A 41 -12.77 -10.80 7.16
CA ARG A 41 -13.62 -11.47 8.17
C ARG A 41 -14.95 -10.76 8.39
N ASN A 42 -15.00 -9.45 8.28
CA ASN A 42 -16.22 -8.66 8.47
C ASN A 42 -17.03 -8.50 7.18
N MET A 43 -16.43 -8.75 6.02
CA MET A 43 -17.08 -8.63 4.71
C MET A 43 -18.02 -9.80 4.41
N GLU A 44 -19.25 -9.52 4.01
CA GLU A 44 -20.18 -10.55 3.55
C GLU A 44 -19.83 -11.00 2.12
N PRO A 45 -19.76 -12.32 1.84
CA PRO A 45 -19.51 -12.81 0.49
C PRO A 45 -20.71 -12.52 -0.42
N ASN A 46 -20.45 -12.29 -1.71
CA ASN A 46 -21.50 -12.18 -2.72
C ASN A 46 -22.09 -13.56 -3.03
N THR A 47 -23.24 -13.89 -2.44
CA THR A 47 -23.88 -15.20 -2.58
C THR A 47 -24.34 -15.54 -4.00
N ASP A 48 -24.50 -14.53 -4.86
CA ASP A 48 -24.93 -14.73 -6.25
C ASP A 48 -23.76 -15.04 -7.19
N TYR A 49 -22.52 -14.84 -6.72
CA TYR A 49 -21.33 -15.10 -7.52
C TYR A 49 -20.91 -16.57 -7.44
N GLN A 50 -20.68 -17.18 -8.60
CA GLN A 50 -20.18 -18.55 -8.71
C GLN A 50 -18.80 -18.54 -9.37
N GLY A 51 -17.81 -19.07 -8.65
CA GLY A 51 -16.45 -19.22 -9.15
C GLY A 51 -15.66 -20.21 -8.31
N GLU A 52 -14.52 -20.64 -8.82
CA GLU A 52 -13.64 -21.59 -8.16
C GLU A 52 -12.23 -21.02 -8.05
N VAL A 53 -11.60 -21.27 -6.91
CA VAL A 53 -10.17 -21.05 -6.68
C VAL A 53 -9.48 -22.39 -6.77
N ILE A 54 -8.47 -22.48 -7.64
CA ILE A 54 -7.71 -23.72 -7.80
C ILE A 54 -6.45 -23.64 -6.95
N ILE A 55 -6.33 -24.56 -5.99
CA ILE A 55 -5.11 -24.73 -5.21
C ILE A 55 -4.38 -25.94 -5.75
N SER A 56 -3.24 -25.70 -6.41
CA SER A 56 -2.39 -26.78 -6.89
C SER A 56 -1.23 -27.03 -5.95
N CYS A 57 -1.06 -28.28 -5.55
CA CYS A 57 0.00 -28.71 -4.65
C CYS A 57 0.94 -29.68 -5.38
N ASN A 58 2.19 -29.26 -5.59
CA ASN A 58 3.22 -30.07 -6.21
C ASN A 58 4.34 -30.34 -5.20
N THR A 59 4.53 -31.61 -4.84
CA THR A 59 5.63 -32.03 -3.99
C THR A 59 6.86 -32.32 -4.86
N LYS A 60 7.81 -31.39 -4.92
CA LYS A 60 9.16 -31.72 -5.41
C LYS A 60 9.96 -32.26 -4.23
N VAL A 61 10.91 -33.15 -4.51
CA VAL A 61 11.66 -34.03 -3.58
C VAL A 61 11.93 -33.49 -2.16
N ASN A 62 12.10 -32.16 -1.96
CA ASN A 62 12.27 -31.54 -0.65
C ASN A 62 11.37 -30.31 -0.34
N HIS A 63 10.48 -29.86 -1.24
CA HIS A 63 9.65 -28.67 -1.04
C HIS A 63 8.25 -28.85 -1.64
N GLN A 64 7.23 -28.56 -0.84
CA GLN A 64 5.84 -28.46 -1.30
C GLN A 64 5.62 -27.07 -1.89
N ILE A 65 5.24 -27.01 -3.17
CA ILE A 65 4.88 -25.76 -3.85
C ILE A 65 3.35 -25.69 -3.90
N ILE A 66 2.78 -24.64 -3.32
CA ILE A 66 1.35 -24.35 -3.34
C ILE A 66 1.11 -23.13 -4.23
N ASN A 67 0.40 -23.32 -5.34
CA ASN A 67 -0.02 -22.21 -6.20
C ASN A 67 -1.52 -22.01 -6.08
N ILE A 68 -1.92 -20.74 -5.97
CA ILE A 68 -3.31 -20.31 -5.98
C ILE A 68 -3.58 -19.68 -7.33
N CYS A 69 -4.64 -20.12 -7.99
CA CYS A 69 -5.09 -19.55 -9.25
C CYS A 69 -6.52 -19.03 -9.10
N HIS A 70 -6.81 -17.93 -9.81
CA HIS A 70 -8.14 -17.31 -9.89
C HIS A 70 -8.60 -16.67 -8.57
N LEU A 71 -7.69 -16.04 -7.83
CA LEU A 71 -7.96 -15.28 -6.59
C LEU A 71 -7.37 -13.86 -6.66
N ASP A 72 -7.37 -13.26 -7.85
CA ASP A 72 -6.70 -11.99 -8.16
C ASP A 72 -7.64 -10.93 -8.78
N ASP A 73 -8.95 -11.13 -8.67
CA ASP A 73 -9.96 -10.21 -9.23
C ASP A 73 -10.18 -8.96 -8.34
N ASP A 74 -10.90 -7.99 -8.88
CA ASP A 74 -11.13 -6.68 -8.29
C ASP A 74 -12.40 -6.57 -7.43
N VAL A 75 -12.97 -7.67 -6.95
CA VAL A 75 -14.13 -7.63 -6.04
C VAL A 75 -13.95 -8.69 -4.95
N TRP A 76 -13.57 -8.25 -3.75
CA TRP A 76 -13.28 -9.16 -2.63
C TRP A 76 -14.51 -9.95 -2.20
N GLU A 77 -15.71 -9.38 -2.28
CA GLU A 77 -16.98 -10.05 -1.99
C GLU A 77 -17.20 -11.26 -2.91
N ASN A 78 -16.82 -11.14 -4.19
CA ASN A 78 -16.87 -12.24 -5.16
C ASN A 78 -15.80 -13.29 -4.85
N GLU A 79 -14.57 -12.84 -4.54
CA GLU A 79 -13.46 -13.74 -4.19
C GLU A 79 -13.76 -14.58 -2.95
N LEU A 80 -14.37 -13.99 -1.94
CA LEU A 80 -14.78 -14.67 -0.71
C LEU A 80 -15.85 -15.75 -0.95
N ALA A 81 -16.69 -15.57 -1.97
CA ALA A 81 -17.74 -16.51 -2.35
C ALA A 81 -17.22 -17.73 -3.13
N LYS A 82 -16.01 -17.67 -3.70
CA LYS A 82 -15.48 -18.76 -4.54
C LYS A 82 -15.27 -20.05 -3.73
N GLU A 83 -15.58 -21.18 -4.38
CA GLU A 83 -15.32 -22.50 -3.83
C GLU A 83 -13.86 -22.89 -4.02
N ILE A 84 -13.26 -23.49 -2.98
CA ILE A 84 -11.88 -23.95 -3.03
C ILE A 84 -11.82 -25.37 -3.60
N ASN A 85 -11.10 -25.51 -4.72
CA ASN A 85 -10.86 -26.77 -5.41
C ASN A 85 -9.38 -27.18 -5.30
N PHE A 86 -9.10 -28.27 -4.58
CA PHE A 86 -7.74 -28.78 -4.40
C PHE A 86 -7.35 -29.73 -5.53
N LYS A 87 -6.22 -29.45 -6.18
CA LYS A 87 -5.62 -30.31 -7.22
C LYS A 87 -4.20 -30.71 -6.82
N GLY A 88 -3.87 -31.99 -6.92
CA GLY A 88 -2.52 -32.51 -6.66
C GLY A 88 -2.51 -33.71 -5.72
N ASP A 89 -1.29 -34.14 -5.38
CA ASP A 89 -1.04 -35.46 -4.74
C ASP A 89 -1.23 -35.45 -3.21
N SER A 90 -1.32 -34.28 -2.58
CA SER A 90 -1.43 -34.16 -1.12
C SER A 90 -2.33 -32.99 -0.71
N LYS A 91 -2.99 -33.13 0.44
CA LYS A 91 -3.78 -32.04 1.05
C LYS A 91 -2.82 -31.08 1.76
N PRO A 92 -2.75 -29.79 1.37
CA PRO A 92 -1.87 -28.82 2.01
C PRO A 92 -2.34 -28.46 3.42
N ASP A 93 -1.43 -27.88 4.22
CA ASP A 93 -1.79 -27.25 5.48
C ASP A 93 -2.74 -26.07 5.24
N MET A 94 -3.90 -26.06 5.91
CA MET A 94 -4.89 -25.01 5.74
C MET A 94 -4.37 -23.64 6.17
N ARG A 95 -3.42 -23.56 7.11
CA ARG A 95 -2.78 -22.29 7.49
C ARG A 95 -1.96 -21.70 6.35
N GLU A 96 -1.17 -22.54 5.68
CA GLU A 96 -0.36 -22.14 4.52
C GLU A 96 -1.25 -21.71 3.36
N VAL A 97 -2.35 -22.44 3.13
CA VAL A 97 -3.35 -22.04 2.14
C VAL A 97 -3.96 -20.69 2.49
N ALA A 98 -4.41 -20.49 3.72
CA ALA A 98 -5.03 -19.25 4.16
C ALA A 98 -4.06 -18.06 4.04
N MET A 99 -2.79 -18.23 4.40
CA MET A 99 -1.75 -17.22 4.24
C MET A 99 -1.58 -16.85 2.77
N ARG A 100 -1.43 -17.83 1.87
CA ARG A 100 -1.28 -17.56 0.44
C ARG A 100 -2.53 -16.92 -0.15
N CYS A 101 -3.73 -17.34 0.26
CA CYS A 101 -4.98 -16.69 -0.17
C CYS A 101 -5.01 -15.22 0.23
N LEU A 102 -4.64 -14.93 1.49
CA LEU A 102 -4.54 -13.55 1.99
C LEU A 102 -3.52 -12.74 1.18
N TRP A 103 -2.40 -13.34 0.80
CA TRP A 103 -1.38 -12.70 -0.02
C TRP A 103 -1.89 -12.35 -1.42
N GLU A 104 -2.54 -13.28 -2.12
CA GLU A 104 -3.13 -13.03 -3.45
C GLU A 104 -4.22 -11.95 -3.40
N LEU A 105 -5.12 -12.03 -2.40
CA LEU A 105 -6.18 -11.03 -2.21
C LEU A 105 -5.66 -9.62 -1.96
N THR A 106 -4.49 -9.50 -1.33
CA THR A 106 -3.86 -8.22 -0.97
C THR A 106 -2.88 -7.70 -2.02
N PHE A 107 -2.71 -8.41 -3.14
CA PHE A 107 -1.74 -8.08 -4.18
C PHE A 107 -1.91 -6.64 -4.73
N TYR A 108 -3.15 -6.19 -4.89
CA TYR A 108 -3.46 -4.85 -5.40
C TYR A 108 -3.75 -3.80 -4.30
N GLY A 109 -3.71 -4.18 -3.03
CA GLY A 109 -3.96 -3.30 -1.88
C GLY A 109 -4.49 -4.05 -0.66
N PHE A 110 -4.28 -3.47 0.53
CA PHE A 110 -4.69 -4.07 1.82
C PHE A 110 -6.10 -3.67 2.28
N SER A 111 -6.78 -2.83 1.50
CA SER A 111 -8.18 -2.47 1.72
C SER A 111 -8.90 -2.25 0.38
N PRO A 112 -10.24 -2.30 0.33
CA PRO A 112 -10.99 -2.00 -0.89
C PRO A 112 -10.68 -0.61 -1.46
N SER A 113 -10.56 0.40 -0.61
CA SER A 113 -10.23 1.78 -1.02
C SER A 113 -8.82 1.91 -1.61
N GLN A 114 -7.83 1.26 -0.99
CA GLN A 114 -6.47 1.22 -1.53
C GLN A 114 -6.43 0.50 -2.88
N ARG A 115 -7.16 -0.61 -2.99
CA ARG A 115 -7.24 -1.39 -4.22
C ARG A 115 -7.84 -0.57 -5.36
N ILE A 116 -8.99 0.06 -5.15
CA ILE A 116 -9.59 0.99 -6.13
C ILE A 116 -8.59 2.07 -6.54
N SER A 117 -7.88 2.67 -5.58
CA SER A 117 -6.84 3.67 -5.87
C SER A 117 -5.70 3.13 -6.73
N THR A 118 -5.28 1.87 -6.50
CA THR A 118 -4.24 1.19 -7.28
C THR A 118 -4.72 0.97 -8.72
N PHE A 119 -5.92 0.42 -8.89
CA PHE A 119 -6.53 0.20 -10.21
C PHE A 119 -6.72 1.53 -10.95
N ASP A 120 -7.21 2.58 -10.29
CA ASP A 120 -7.35 3.91 -10.89
C ASP A 120 -6.01 4.48 -11.36
N LYS A 121 -4.94 4.33 -10.58
CA LYS A 121 -3.60 4.77 -10.99
C LYS A 121 -3.10 3.98 -12.20
N MET A 122 -3.37 2.69 -12.26
CA MET A 122 -2.97 1.81 -13.38
C MET A 122 -3.77 2.10 -14.65
N PHE A 123 -5.10 2.20 -14.53
CA PHE A 123 -6.05 2.14 -15.65
C PHE A 123 -6.73 3.45 -15.98
N ASN A 124 -6.77 4.44 -15.06
CA ASN A 124 -7.42 5.74 -15.25
C ASN A 124 -6.44 6.93 -15.31
N GLY A 125 -5.25 6.78 -14.74
CA GLY A 125 -4.12 7.71 -14.86
C GLY A 125 -4.42 9.06 -14.23
N CYS A 126 -3.64 9.45 -13.22
CA CYS A 126 -3.88 10.71 -12.53
C CYS A 126 -3.33 11.90 -13.35
N LYS A 127 -4.18 12.90 -13.62
CA LYS A 127 -3.70 14.18 -14.15
C LYS A 127 -2.81 14.84 -13.09
N PRO A 128 -1.59 15.29 -13.45
CA PRO A 128 -0.71 15.94 -12.50
C PRO A 128 -1.30 17.30 -12.08
N VAL A 129 -1.44 17.52 -10.78
CA VAL A 129 -1.98 18.78 -10.23
C VAL A 129 -0.88 19.59 -9.57
N LEU A 130 0.04 18.91 -8.89
CA LEU A 130 1.08 19.55 -8.10
C LEU A 130 2.28 19.98 -8.95
N ARG A 131 3.07 20.94 -8.47
CA ARG A 131 4.14 21.57 -9.25
C ARG A 131 5.18 20.55 -9.73
N TYR A 132 5.63 19.66 -8.84
CA TYR A 132 6.64 18.66 -9.17
C TYR A 132 6.08 17.51 -10.00
N GLU A 133 4.80 17.18 -9.85
CA GLU A 133 4.10 16.23 -10.73
C GLU A 133 4.02 16.77 -12.16
N ILE A 134 3.63 18.03 -12.34
CA ILE A 134 3.59 18.68 -13.65
C ILE A 134 4.99 18.73 -14.26
N ALA A 135 6.03 18.99 -13.47
CA ALA A 135 7.40 19.00 -13.95
C ALA A 135 7.90 17.60 -14.36
N LEU A 136 7.51 16.56 -13.63
CA LEU A 136 7.79 15.17 -13.96
C LEU A 136 7.10 14.76 -15.26
N ASP A 137 5.81 15.06 -15.36
CA ASP A 137 4.99 14.79 -16.55
C ASP A 137 5.58 15.45 -17.81
N LYS A 138 6.01 16.71 -17.71
CA LYS A 138 6.69 17.43 -18.80
C LYS A 138 8.02 16.79 -19.21
N LEU A 139 8.79 16.27 -18.25
CA LEU A 139 10.04 15.56 -18.53
C LEU A 139 9.76 14.27 -19.31
N GLU A 140 8.81 13.47 -18.82
CA GLU A 140 8.38 12.23 -19.47
C GLU A 140 7.80 12.50 -20.87
N GLU A 141 6.99 13.54 -21.02
CA GLU A 141 6.46 13.97 -22.32
C GLU A 141 7.60 14.35 -23.28
N SER A 142 8.59 15.09 -22.81
CA SER A 142 9.76 15.47 -23.63
C SER A 142 10.56 14.24 -24.08
N ILE A 143 10.77 13.27 -23.18
CA ILE A 143 11.43 12.00 -23.51
C ILE A 143 10.60 11.24 -24.55
N TRP A 144 9.30 11.07 -24.32
CA TRP A 144 8.40 10.39 -25.23
C TRP A 144 8.34 11.07 -26.61
N LYS A 145 8.23 12.40 -26.65
CA LYS A 145 8.10 13.18 -27.89
C LYS A 145 9.40 13.27 -28.69
N HIS A 146 10.54 13.45 -28.05
CA HIS A 146 11.79 13.76 -28.75
C HIS A 146 12.78 12.60 -28.82
N GLN A 147 12.63 11.58 -27.97
CA GLN A 147 13.57 10.45 -27.90
C GLN A 147 12.95 9.12 -28.33
N THR A 148 11.62 8.98 -28.26
CA THR A 148 10.94 7.79 -28.77
C THR A 148 10.65 7.96 -30.27
N PRO A 149 11.06 7.01 -31.13
CA PRO A 149 10.74 7.05 -32.56
C PRO A 149 9.24 7.17 -32.79
N ARG A 150 8.82 8.01 -33.75
CA ARG A 150 7.39 8.31 -33.99
C ARG A 150 6.53 7.06 -34.17
N ARG A 151 7.04 6.05 -34.89
CA ARG A 151 6.37 4.76 -35.14
C ARG A 151 6.10 3.91 -33.90
N LEU A 152 6.71 4.24 -32.76
CA LEU A 152 6.54 3.53 -31.50
C LEU A 152 5.69 4.32 -30.50
N ARG A 153 5.23 5.51 -30.87
CA ARG A 153 4.43 6.37 -30.00
C ARG A 153 2.96 6.17 -30.32
N GLN A 154 2.17 5.88 -29.30
CA GLN A 154 0.72 5.78 -29.41
C GLN A 154 0.07 6.54 -28.26
N LYS A 155 -1.18 6.97 -28.45
CA LYS A 155 -2.04 7.40 -27.36
C LYS A 155 -3.20 6.43 -27.24
N ASP A 156 -3.62 6.14 -26.01
CA ASP A 156 -4.89 5.46 -25.78
C ASP A 156 -6.08 6.42 -25.95
N GLU A 157 -7.29 5.89 -25.76
CA GLU A 157 -8.54 6.64 -25.83
C GLU A 157 -8.60 7.78 -24.80
N ASN A 158 -7.92 7.61 -23.66
CA ASN A 158 -7.81 8.59 -22.59
C ASN A 158 -6.66 9.60 -22.79
N GLY A 159 -5.96 9.53 -23.93
CA GLY A 159 -4.85 10.42 -24.29
C GLY A 159 -3.53 10.12 -23.58
N ARG A 160 -3.40 9.00 -22.84
CA ARG A 160 -2.17 8.58 -22.18
C ARG A 160 -1.10 8.17 -23.16
N ARG A 161 0.15 8.42 -22.78
CA ARG A 161 1.34 8.15 -23.60
C ARG A 161 1.70 6.68 -23.52
N LEU A 162 1.51 5.96 -24.63
CA LEU A 162 1.92 4.56 -24.77
C LEU A 162 3.16 4.44 -25.67
N ILE A 163 3.96 3.41 -25.40
CA ILE A 163 5.09 3.01 -26.24
C ILE A 163 4.84 1.60 -26.76
N ILE A 164 4.69 1.46 -28.07
CA ILE A 164 4.53 0.16 -28.74
C ILE A 164 5.81 -0.63 -28.53
N CYS A 165 5.69 -1.77 -27.85
CA CYS A 165 6.84 -2.57 -27.44
C CYS A 165 7.17 -3.61 -28.51
N ASN A 166 8.29 -3.43 -29.23
CA ASN A 166 9.00 -4.58 -29.79
C ASN A 166 9.97 -5.07 -28.72
N SER A 167 9.80 -6.33 -28.30
CA SER A 167 10.44 -6.99 -27.15
C SER A 167 11.96 -6.84 -27.05
N SER A 168 12.70 -6.55 -28.12
CA SER A 168 14.15 -6.34 -28.04
C SER A 168 14.56 -4.96 -27.51
N ARG A 169 13.67 -3.97 -27.52
CA ARG A 169 14.04 -2.56 -27.28
C ARG A 169 13.80 -2.05 -25.85
N LYS A 170 12.92 -2.70 -25.07
CA LYS A 170 12.57 -2.30 -23.70
C LYS A 170 13.36 -3.07 -22.63
N PHE A 171 13.85 -4.27 -22.95
CA PHE A 171 14.57 -5.16 -22.03
C PHE A 171 16.09 -4.97 -22.00
N GLY A 172 16.59 -3.78 -22.34
CA GLY A 172 17.99 -3.43 -22.07
C GLY A 172 19.06 -4.24 -22.81
N PHE A 173 18.73 -5.05 -23.82
CA PHE A 173 19.76 -5.70 -24.66
C PHE A 173 20.69 -4.62 -25.26
N ASP A 174 21.95 -4.66 -24.82
CA ASP A 174 23.07 -3.76 -25.06
C ASP A 174 22.90 -2.78 -26.23
N ARG A 175 22.23 -1.65 -25.97
CA ARG A 175 22.30 -0.52 -26.90
C ARG A 175 23.66 0.13 -26.76
N LYS A 176 24.55 -0.08 -27.74
CA LYS A 176 25.74 0.76 -27.91
C LYS A 176 25.33 2.22 -28.12
N MET A 177 25.27 2.98 -27.02
CA MET A 177 24.98 4.41 -27.02
C MET A 177 26.29 5.19 -27.07
N ASN A 178 26.34 6.28 -27.83
CA ASN A 178 27.50 7.17 -27.80
C ASN A 178 27.59 7.91 -26.44
N ARG A 179 28.77 8.46 -26.14
CA ARG A 179 29.03 9.17 -24.86
C ARG A 179 28.02 10.27 -24.56
N SER A 180 27.63 11.05 -25.57
CA SER A 180 26.69 12.17 -25.41
C SER A 180 25.30 11.71 -25.00
N LYS A 181 24.80 10.61 -25.59
CA LYS A 181 23.51 10.01 -25.25
C LYS A 181 23.53 9.45 -23.82
N ARG A 182 24.59 8.72 -23.43
CA ARG A 182 24.75 8.21 -22.06
C ARG A 182 24.76 9.33 -21.01
N LYS A 183 25.48 10.42 -21.29
CA LYS A 183 25.49 11.61 -20.41
C LYS A 183 24.12 12.28 -20.32
N ARG A 184 23.32 12.26 -21.39
CA ARG A 184 21.96 12.82 -21.39
C ARG A 184 21.02 11.97 -20.54
N GLU A 185 21.03 10.66 -20.77
CA GLU A 185 20.23 9.68 -20.01
C GLU A 185 20.54 9.77 -18.51
N TYR A 186 21.82 9.74 -18.14
CA TYR A 186 22.23 9.95 -16.74
C TYR A 186 21.68 11.24 -16.10
N ARG A 187 21.65 12.36 -16.84
CA ARG A 187 21.07 13.62 -16.35
C ARG A 187 19.55 13.54 -16.22
N GLN A 188 18.90 12.82 -17.13
CA GLN A 188 17.45 12.60 -17.12
C GLN A 188 17.05 11.70 -15.97
N ASP A 189 17.73 10.57 -15.78
CA ASP A 189 17.49 9.64 -14.67
C ASP A 189 17.66 10.35 -13.31
N LYS A 190 18.71 11.16 -13.17
CA LYS A 190 18.91 11.99 -11.96
C LYS A 190 17.78 12.99 -11.76
N ARG A 191 17.34 13.65 -12.83
CA ARG A 191 16.26 14.64 -12.76
C ARG A 191 14.91 13.97 -12.45
N GLU A 192 14.64 12.84 -13.06
CA GLU A 192 13.43 12.04 -12.84
C GLU A 192 13.38 11.55 -11.39
N LYS A 193 14.47 10.96 -10.88
CA LYS A 193 14.57 10.54 -9.48
C LYS A 193 14.31 11.69 -8.51
N TYR A 194 14.91 12.86 -8.77
CA TYR A 194 14.67 14.06 -7.97
C TYR A 194 13.19 14.49 -7.99
N LEU A 195 12.59 14.56 -9.19
CA LEU A 195 11.19 14.99 -9.36
C LEU A 195 10.21 14.01 -8.72
N LYS A 196 10.46 12.70 -8.79
CA LYS A 196 9.66 11.67 -8.10
C LYS A 196 9.69 11.86 -6.58
N ILE A 197 10.88 12.07 -6.00
CA ILE A 197 11.02 12.33 -4.56
C ILE A 197 10.29 13.61 -4.15
N MET A 198 10.47 14.71 -4.90
CA MET A 198 9.86 15.99 -4.58
C MET A 198 8.35 16.00 -4.78
N SER A 199 7.84 15.30 -5.79
CA SER A 199 6.42 15.10 -6.00
C SER A 199 5.78 14.34 -4.84
N ALA A 200 6.42 13.26 -4.35
CA ALA A 200 5.92 12.53 -3.20
C ALA A 200 5.88 13.40 -1.92
N ARG A 201 6.92 14.23 -1.71
CA ARG A 201 6.98 15.19 -0.59
C ARG A 201 5.92 16.28 -0.70
N GLU A 202 5.75 16.87 -1.87
CA GLU A 202 4.73 17.90 -2.12
C GLU A 202 3.32 17.36 -1.91
N ARG A 203 3.06 16.13 -2.38
CA ARG A 203 1.78 15.46 -2.18
C ARG A 203 1.52 15.20 -0.69
N LEU A 204 2.53 14.77 0.06
CA LEU A 204 2.40 14.55 1.49
C LEU A 204 2.12 15.86 2.24
N ILE A 205 2.82 16.93 1.91
CA ILE A 205 2.55 18.27 2.46
C ILE A 205 1.11 18.69 2.16
N SER A 206 0.65 18.50 0.91
CA SER A 206 -0.72 18.83 0.51
C SER A 206 -1.78 18.04 1.29
N ILE A 207 -1.51 16.78 1.64
CA ILE A 207 -2.41 15.96 2.47
C ILE A 207 -2.42 16.49 3.90
N LEU A 208 -1.24 16.70 4.48
CA LEU A 208 -1.08 17.16 5.85
C LEU A 208 -1.64 18.57 6.07
N SER A 209 -1.52 19.46 5.10
CA SER A 209 -2.00 20.84 5.19
C SER A 209 -3.32 21.06 4.42
N ALA A 210 -4.12 20.02 4.25
CA ALA A 210 -5.42 20.12 3.60
C ALA A 210 -6.36 21.07 4.37
N PRO A 211 -7.34 21.72 3.72
CA PRO A 211 -8.33 22.55 4.40
C PRO A 211 -9.02 21.79 5.53
N GLY A 212 -9.07 22.38 6.74
CA GLY A 212 -9.61 21.73 7.94
C GLY A 212 -8.62 20.86 8.72
N SER A 213 -7.38 20.72 8.24
CA SER A 213 -6.28 20.13 9.00
C SER A 213 -5.84 21.01 10.15
N SER A 214 -5.35 20.39 11.22
CA SER A 214 -4.66 21.08 12.31
C SER A 214 -3.28 21.62 11.91
N PHE A 215 -2.69 21.13 10.82
CA PHE A 215 -1.41 21.63 10.31
C PHE A 215 -1.60 22.68 9.23
N SER A 216 -0.85 23.77 9.35
CA SER A 216 -0.64 24.70 8.24
C SER A 216 0.49 24.21 7.32
N TYR A 217 0.55 24.77 6.11
CA TYR A 217 1.65 24.47 5.17
C TYR A 217 3.03 24.70 5.80
N ARG A 218 3.20 25.77 6.59
CA ARG A 218 4.48 26.14 7.21
C ARG A 218 4.94 25.11 8.25
N ASP A 219 4.01 24.47 8.94
CA ASP A 219 4.33 23.49 9.99
C ASP A 219 4.97 22.22 9.40
N VAL A 220 4.64 21.90 8.15
CA VAL A 220 5.08 20.67 7.46
C VAL A 220 5.99 20.92 6.26
N GLU A 221 6.30 22.19 5.95
CA GLU A 221 7.16 22.57 4.82
C GLU A 221 8.56 21.93 4.92
N PHE A 222 9.05 21.69 6.13
CA PHE A 222 10.34 21.04 6.39
C PHE A 222 10.47 19.65 5.74
N ILE A 223 9.36 18.99 5.41
CA ILE A 223 9.33 17.69 4.70
C ILE A 223 10.09 17.76 3.37
N PHE A 224 10.16 18.94 2.72
CA PHE A 224 10.99 19.09 1.52
C PHE A 224 12.48 18.84 1.76
N ASN A 225 12.96 19.03 2.98
CA ASN A 225 14.38 19.03 3.33
C ASN A 225 14.84 17.78 4.11
N ILE A 226 13.95 16.84 4.42
CA ILE A 226 14.35 15.62 5.15
C ILE A 226 15.39 14.82 4.37
N LYS A 227 16.31 14.16 5.08
CA LYS A 227 17.33 13.29 4.46
C LYS A 227 16.72 11.95 4.07
N TYR A 228 15.96 11.37 4.98
CA TYR A 228 15.33 10.06 4.83
C TYR A 228 14.06 10.01 5.67
N GLY A 229 13.06 9.27 5.20
CA GLY A 229 11.85 9.02 5.97
C GLY A 229 11.05 7.86 5.39
N CYS A 230 10.23 7.26 6.24
CA CYS A 230 9.27 6.20 5.90
C CYS A 230 7.87 6.61 6.34
N ARG A 231 6.86 6.21 5.58
CA ARG A 231 5.45 6.47 5.87
C ARG A 231 4.71 5.15 5.98
N TYR A 232 3.91 5.03 7.01
CA TYR A 232 2.98 3.95 7.27
C TYR A 232 1.57 4.54 7.43
N CYS A 233 0.58 3.86 6.89
CA CYS A 233 -0.83 4.21 7.06
C CYS A 233 -1.53 3.01 7.69
N TYR A 234 -2.24 3.24 8.79
CA TYR A 234 -3.03 2.25 9.50
C TYR A 234 -4.49 2.63 9.40
N ASN A 235 -5.34 1.63 9.23
CA ASN A 235 -6.80 1.80 9.27
C ASN A 235 -7.34 1.02 10.46
N SER A 236 -8.26 1.64 11.20
CA SER A 236 -8.99 0.90 12.23
C SER A 236 -10.00 -0.03 11.57
N VAL A 237 -10.00 -1.30 11.96
CA VAL A 237 -11.05 -2.25 11.56
C VAL A 237 -11.79 -2.65 12.82
N THR A 238 -12.90 -1.99 13.12
CA THR A 238 -13.63 -2.21 14.37
C THR A 238 -14.98 -2.86 14.17
N ASN A 239 -15.20 -3.96 14.88
CA ASN A 239 -16.54 -4.43 15.23
C ASN A 239 -17.08 -3.54 16.36
N GLU A 240 -18.39 -3.33 16.38
CA GLU A 240 -19.16 -2.21 16.97
C GLU A 240 -18.84 -1.77 18.43
N ASN A 241 -17.94 -2.44 19.16
CA ASN A 241 -17.62 -2.20 20.57
C ASN A 241 -16.12 -1.93 20.88
N GLY A 242 -15.23 -1.87 19.88
CA GLY A 242 -13.79 -1.68 20.07
C GLY A 242 -13.30 -0.22 19.96
N SER A 243 -12.32 0.17 20.78
CA SER A 243 -11.59 1.44 20.59
C SER A 243 -10.79 1.40 19.28
N ARG A 244 -11.10 2.33 18.36
CA ARG A 244 -10.51 2.42 17.01
C ARG A 244 -9.03 2.74 17.06
N LEU A 245 -8.61 3.67 17.92
CA LEU A 245 -7.20 4.00 18.08
C LEU A 245 -6.42 2.92 18.83
N ASN A 246 -7.06 2.21 19.78
CA ASN A 246 -6.41 1.09 20.45
C ASN A 246 -6.13 -0.06 19.47
N TYR A 247 -7.05 -0.36 18.55
CA TYR A 247 -6.80 -1.33 17.48
C TYR A 247 -5.54 -0.97 16.68
N ILE A 248 -5.42 0.29 16.25
CA ILE A 248 -4.25 0.79 15.52
C ILE A 248 -2.98 0.69 16.37
N PHE A 249 -3.05 1.07 17.65
CA PHE A 249 -1.88 0.96 18.54
C PHE A 249 -1.42 -0.48 18.71
N GLU A 250 -2.34 -1.44 18.84
CA GLU A 250 -1.99 -2.86 18.84
C GLU A 250 -1.30 -3.28 17.53
N SER A 251 -1.79 -2.78 16.38
CA SER A 251 -1.18 -2.98 15.07
C SER A 251 0.27 -2.51 15.03
N MET A 252 0.53 -1.29 15.50
CA MET A 252 1.88 -0.73 15.61
C MET A 252 2.78 -1.54 16.56
N LYS A 253 2.23 -2.02 17.68
CA LYS A 253 3.02 -2.66 18.73
C LYS A 253 3.37 -4.13 18.43
N LYS A 254 2.41 -4.90 17.91
CA LYS A 254 2.55 -6.36 17.76
C LYS A 254 2.96 -6.78 16.35
N TYR A 255 2.50 -6.03 15.35
CA TYR A 255 2.55 -6.43 13.94
C TYR A 255 3.41 -5.47 13.11
N GLN A 256 4.30 -4.74 13.76
CA GLN A 256 5.25 -3.87 13.07
C GLN A 256 6.62 -3.97 13.70
N GLN A 257 7.62 -4.29 12.88
CA GLN A 257 9.01 -4.30 13.30
C GLN A 257 9.75 -3.12 12.69
N LEU A 258 10.03 -2.11 13.50
CA LEU A 258 10.70 -0.88 13.07
C LEU A 258 12.10 -0.77 13.66
N ASP A 259 13.09 -0.44 12.82
CA ASP A 259 14.39 0.02 13.29
C ASP A 259 14.36 1.53 13.59
N LEU A 260 13.88 1.85 14.79
CA LEU A 260 13.72 3.23 15.27
C LEU A 260 15.04 4.00 15.39
N SER A 261 16.20 3.32 15.44
CA SER A 261 17.51 3.96 15.54
C SER A 261 17.86 4.82 14.32
N ARG A 262 17.17 4.58 13.19
CA ARG A 262 17.42 5.27 11.91
C ARG A 262 16.79 6.66 11.85
N TYR A 263 15.85 6.97 12.74
CA TYR A 263 15.05 8.19 12.72
C TYR A 263 15.23 9.00 14.01
N ASP A 264 14.96 10.30 13.95
CA ASP A 264 15.11 11.23 15.09
C ASP A 264 13.78 11.90 15.49
N SER A 265 12.77 11.79 14.64
CA SER A 265 11.50 12.48 14.76
C SER A 265 10.38 11.71 14.07
N ALA A 266 9.14 12.03 14.45
CA ALA A 266 7.96 11.44 13.83
C ALA A 266 6.85 12.48 13.63
N ILE A 267 6.00 12.23 12.63
CA ILE A 267 4.71 12.90 12.47
C ILE A 267 3.65 11.82 12.62
N VAL A 268 2.65 12.07 13.46
CA VAL A 268 1.45 11.24 13.56
C VAL A 268 0.26 12.10 13.17
N PHE A 269 -0.44 11.69 12.12
CA PHE A 269 -1.56 12.42 11.56
C PHE A 269 -2.81 11.54 11.56
N ILE A 270 -3.88 12.01 12.18
CA ILE A 270 -5.09 11.23 12.41
C ILE A 270 -6.24 11.81 11.58
N SER A 271 -6.71 11.04 10.61
CA SER A 271 -7.90 11.35 9.82
C SER A 271 -9.10 10.63 10.42
N MET A 272 -10.09 11.38 10.89
CA MET A 272 -11.28 10.81 11.53
C MET A 272 -12.56 11.32 10.87
N PRO A 273 -13.59 10.46 10.70
CA PRO A 273 -14.89 10.86 10.20
C PRO A 273 -15.55 11.87 11.14
N SER A 274 -16.13 12.93 10.60
CA SER A 274 -16.80 13.98 11.39
C SER A 274 -18.01 13.45 12.18
N GLU A 275 -18.69 12.43 11.65
CA GLU A 275 -19.87 11.82 12.28
C GLU A 275 -19.49 10.87 13.43
N TYR A 276 -18.27 10.34 13.41
CA TYR A 276 -17.77 9.39 14.40
C TYR A 276 -16.48 9.93 15.03
N PRO A 277 -16.54 11.02 15.82
CA PRO A 277 -15.36 11.59 16.46
C PRO A 277 -14.73 10.63 17.47
N VAL A 278 -13.45 10.84 17.75
CA VAL A 278 -12.70 10.11 18.79
C VAL A 278 -12.90 10.80 20.13
N ASP A 279 -13.10 10.02 21.18
CA ASP A 279 -13.15 10.54 22.54
C ASP A 279 -11.78 11.10 22.99
N GLU A 280 -11.78 12.15 23.81
CA GLU A 280 -10.54 12.78 24.27
C GLU A 280 -9.67 11.82 25.08
N THR A 281 -10.27 10.95 25.89
CA THR A 281 -9.52 9.98 26.70
C THR A 281 -8.87 8.90 25.84
N GLU A 282 -9.55 8.45 24.78
CA GLU A 282 -9.01 7.52 23.79
C GLU A 282 -7.83 8.16 23.05
N MET A 283 -7.98 9.41 22.63
CA MET A 283 -6.94 10.19 21.94
C MET A 283 -5.69 10.38 22.80
N ASP A 284 -5.84 10.77 24.07
CA ASP A 284 -4.72 11.01 24.97
C ASP A 284 -3.99 9.72 25.37
N SER A 285 -4.75 8.64 25.56
CA SER A 285 -4.19 7.29 25.75
C SER A 285 -3.37 6.86 24.54
N PHE A 286 -3.91 7.02 23.33
CA PHE A 286 -3.20 6.69 22.09
C PHE A 286 -1.90 7.48 21.93
N LYS A 287 -1.94 8.81 22.13
CA LYS A 287 -0.76 9.67 22.05
C LYS A 287 0.33 9.24 23.03
N SER A 288 -0.05 8.99 24.29
CA SER A 288 0.87 8.58 25.34
C SER A 288 1.53 7.24 25.01
N ASN A 289 0.72 6.27 24.55
CA ASN A 289 1.17 4.94 24.17
C ASN A 289 2.14 4.94 22.97
N VAL A 290 1.82 5.70 21.92
CA VAL A 290 2.69 5.86 20.74
C VAL A 290 3.97 6.61 21.09
N GLN A 291 3.89 7.64 21.93
CA GLN A 291 5.08 8.35 22.39
C GLN A 291 6.02 7.42 23.18
N GLN A 292 5.47 6.57 24.04
CA GLN A 292 6.24 5.55 24.75
C GLN A 292 6.84 4.51 23.79
N LEU A 293 6.08 4.05 22.79
CA LEU A 293 6.52 3.07 21.81
C LEU A 293 7.70 3.59 20.97
N LEU A 294 7.61 4.83 20.49
CA LEU A 294 8.62 5.43 19.62
C LEU A 294 9.83 5.97 20.38
N GLY A 295 9.63 6.42 21.63
CA GLY A 295 10.70 6.99 22.46
C GLY A 295 11.25 8.34 22.00
N TYR A 296 10.63 8.98 20.99
CA TYR A 296 11.05 10.29 20.51
C TYR A 296 10.47 11.43 21.34
N LYS A 297 11.28 12.46 21.57
CA LYS A 297 10.82 13.72 22.16
C LYS A 297 10.06 14.59 21.15
N ASN A 298 10.46 14.53 19.87
CA ASN A 298 9.95 15.37 18.81
C ASN A 298 8.95 14.59 17.95
N ILE A 299 7.71 14.47 18.44
CA ILE A 299 6.59 13.93 17.67
C ILE A 299 5.61 15.08 17.37
N LEU A 300 5.37 15.33 16.09
CA LEU A 300 4.34 16.27 15.65
C LEU A 300 3.01 15.56 15.52
N TRP A 301 2.00 16.06 16.21
CA TRP A 301 0.64 15.52 16.20
C TRP A 301 -0.26 16.40 15.37
N GLY A 302 -0.96 15.80 14.42
CA GLY A 302 -1.99 16.49 13.66
C GLY A 302 -3.23 15.64 13.47
N ASN A 303 -4.32 16.31 13.11
CA ASN A 303 -5.57 15.66 12.79
C ASN A 303 -6.36 16.43 11.72
N ILE A 304 -7.29 15.72 11.09
CA ILE A 304 -8.28 16.29 10.19
C ILE A 304 -9.60 15.54 10.36
N LYS A 305 -10.71 16.27 10.23
CA LYS A 305 -12.04 15.68 10.13
C LYS A 305 -12.40 15.47 8.67
N THR A 306 -12.77 14.25 8.29
CA THR A 306 -13.22 13.89 6.94
C THR A 306 -14.74 13.78 6.92
N THR A 307 -15.36 14.07 5.78
CA THR A 307 -16.80 13.90 5.55
C THR A 307 -17.10 12.52 4.94
N ASP A 308 -16.28 11.51 5.27
CA ASP A 308 -16.45 10.15 4.78
C ASP A 308 -17.54 9.45 5.62
N ASP A 309 -18.33 8.60 4.96
CA ASP A 309 -19.40 7.81 5.58
C ASP A 309 -18.81 6.60 6.36
N SER A 310 -17.53 6.28 6.15
CA SER A 310 -16.83 5.25 6.91
C SER A 310 -16.78 5.59 8.40
N LYS A 311 -16.89 4.57 9.26
CA LYS A 311 -16.68 4.68 10.72
C LYS A 311 -15.20 4.59 11.11
N GLU A 312 -14.35 4.17 10.18
CA GLU A 312 -12.94 3.87 10.41
C GLU A 312 -12.09 5.13 10.51
N ILE A 313 -10.97 5.03 11.22
CA ILE A 313 -9.97 6.07 11.37
C ILE A 313 -8.73 5.65 10.60
N GLU A 314 -8.14 6.59 9.86
CA GLU A 314 -6.81 6.41 9.30
C GLU A 314 -5.80 7.15 10.19
N VAL A 315 -4.74 6.45 10.59
CA VAL A 315 -3.58 7.07 11.22
C VAL A 315 -2.40 6.94 10.26
N MET A 316 -1.77 8.07 9.95
CA MET A 316 -0.52 8.09 9.20
C MET A 316 0.63 8.35 10.17
N LEU A 317 1.58 7.41 10.21
CA LEU A 317 2.88 7.57 10.88
C LEU A 317 3.93 7.88 9.83
N MET A 318 4.65 8.98 10.01
CA MET A 318 5.83 9.30 9.23
C MET A 318 7.05 9.37 10.15
N LEU A 319 8.02 8.48 9.95
CA LEU A 319 9.30 8.48 10.65
C LEU A 319 10.33 9.23 9.82
N ASN A 320 11.03 10.19 10.42
CA ASN A 320 11.91 11.11 9.70
C ASN A 320 13.29 11.20 10.33
N LYS A 321 14.27 11.46 9.46
CA LYS A 321 15.61 11.89 9.84
C LYS A 321 15.89 13.24 9.21
N THR A 322 16.12 14.23 10.06
CA THR A 322 16.42 15.61 9.65
C THR A 322 17.86 15.81 9.22
#